data_AF-A0A2E6C2S2-F1
#
_entry.id   AF-A0A2E6C2S2-F1
#
_cell.length_a   1.000
_cell.length_b   1.000
_cell.length_c   1.000
_cell.angle_alpha   90.00
_cell.angle_beta   90.00
_cell.angle_gamma   90.00
#
_symmetry.space_group_name_H-M   'P 1'
#
loop_
_entity.id
_entity.type
_entity.pdbx_description
1 polymer ?
#
loop_
_entity_poly.entity_id
_entity_poly.type
_entity_poly.pdbx_seq_one_letter_code
_entity_poly.pdbx_strand_id
1 'polypeptide(L)'
;MEEEEEMGPCMEEPEQPCENQTVMYLWSNGQSRHWAHFNANETDNAADNLWSQEKRSGVISIDQRFTMNPQLTKKLNMTLDGEIRIVLDIYLEGDWTNNDNNGPCTNDCDELNVTLWAGATAIITKHVPQVSSGWNTITITHRITDGQTLWDGSTSNPAIQLEMKVKGDEQTGFLGTTQGTPANFTMRLSGDGQTRVELPIDPTSWEEGFQSDDTPPMAEEQPGFLFMAAVATMTLAAVYLPSREEKSENGRNRS
;
A
#
# COMPACT_ATOMS: atom_id res chain seq x y z
N MET A 1 -6.33 -15.91 43.41
CA MET A 1 -5.21 -15.48 42.55
C MET A 1 -5.75 -15.67 41.16
N GLU A 2 -6.36 -14.61 40.65
CA GLU A 2 -6.72 -14.54 39.24
C GLU A 2 -5.38 -14.52 38.51
N GLU A 3 -5.13 -15.53 37.69
CA GLU A 3 -4.03 -15.50 36.75
C GLU A 3 -4.32 -14.30 35.85
N GLU A 4 -3.51 -13.24 35.97
CA GLU A 4 -3.43 -12.21 34.94
C GLU A 4 -3.02 -12.96 33.67
N GLU A 5 -4.00 -13.29 32.82
CA GLU A 5 -3.72 -13.73 31.46
C GLU A 5 -2.90 -12.61 30.83
N GLU A 6 -1.60 -12.85 30.68
CA GLU A 6 -0.68 -11.96 30.00
C GLU A 6 -1.23 -11.78 28.58
N MET A 7 -1.97 -10.68 28.36
CA MET A 7 -2.55 -10.37 27.05
C MET A 7 -1.37 -10.25 26.11
N GLY A 8 -1.22 -11.22 25.19
CA GLY A 8 -0.12 -11.22 24.25
C GLY A 8 -0.07 -9.89 23.48
N PRO A 9 1.11 -9.45 23.01
CA PRO A 9 1.31 -8.10 22.45
C PRO A 9 0.39 -7.76 21.26
N CYS A 10 -0.14 -8.78 20.57
CA CYS A 10 -1.16 -8.62 19.52
C CYS A 10 -2.53 -8.15 20.04
N MET A 11 -2.87 -8.44 21.29
CA MET A 11 -4.17 -8.13 21.89
C MET A 11 -4.22 -6.71 22.49
N GLU A 12 -3.07 -6.13 22.80
CA GLU A 12 -2.98 -4.74 23.29
C GLU A 12 -3.27 -3.74 22.16
N GLU A 13 -2.74 -4.00 20.96
CA GLU A 13 -2.95 -3.18 19.77
C GLU A 13 -3.45 -4.04 18.60
N PRO A 14 -4.70 -4.53 18.64
CA PRO A 14 -5.22 -5.50 17.68
C PRO A 14 -5.27 -4.96 16.24
N GLU A 15 -5.28 -3.65 16.06
CA GLU A 15 -5.29 -3.01 14.74
C GLU A 15 -3.90 -2.93 14.10
N GLN A 16 -2.84 -3.09 14.89
CA GLN A 16 -1.45 -3.11 14.43
C GLN A 16 -1.03 -4.52 13.98
N PRO A 17 -0.05 -4.64 13.08
CA PRO A 17 0.52 -5.93 12.73
C PRO A 17 1.32 -6.52 13.90
N CYS A 18 1.34 -7.85 13.98
CA CYS A 18 2.11 -8.59 14.97
C CYS A 18 2.53 -9.98 14.44
N GLU A 19 3.26 -10.76 15.22
CA GLU A 19 3.82 -12.06 14.82
C GLU A 19 2.79 -13.03 14.20
N ASN A 20 1.59 -13.08 14.76
CA ASN A 20 0.51 -13.95 14.27
C ASN A 20 -0.54 -13.20 13.46
N GLN A 21 -0.29 -11.93 13.11
CA GLN A 21 -1.26 -11.06 12.45
C GLN A 21 -0.58 -10.22 11.36
N THR A 22 -0.47 -10.82 10.17
CA THR A 22 0.15 -10.22 8.98
C THR A 22 -0.85 -9.93 7.87
N VAL A 23 -2.13 -10.21 8.12
CA VAL A 23 -3.24 -9.96 7.19
C VAL A 23 -3.84 -8.59 7.50
N MET A 24 -3.80 -7.71 6.50
CA MET A 24 -4.48 -6.42 6.55
C MET A 24 -5.87 -6.54 5.92
N TYR A 25 -6.86 -6.06 6.66
CA TYR A 25 -8.28 -6.08 6.30
C TYR A 25 -8.72 -4.68 5.86
N LEU A 26 -9.66 -4.62 4.91
CA LEU A 26 -10.21 -3.41 4.30
C LEU A 26 -11.62 -3.17 4.80
N TRP A 27 -11.86 -1.98 5.33
CA TRP A 27 -13.08 -1.59 6.01
C TRP A 27 -13.65 -0.29 5.44
N SER A 28 -14.96 -0.16 5.54
CA SER A 28 -15.68 1.02 5.10
C SER A 28 -16.99 1.13 5.86
N ASN A 29 -17.47 2.35 6.09
CA ASN A 29 -18.81 2.55 6.62
C ASN A 29 -19.91 2.47 5.53
N GLY A 30 -19.55 2.00 4.33
CA GLY A 30 -20.44 1.91 3.16
C GLY A 30 -20.69 3.27 2.49
N GLN A 31 -20.08 4.35 2.99
CA GLN A 31 -20.26 5.71 2.48
C GLN A 31 -18.90 6.28 2.04
N SER A 32 -18.37 7.25 2.80
CA SER A 32 -17.18 8.02 2.44
C SER A 32 -15.94 7.69 3.26
N ARG A 33 -16.06 6.88 4.33
CA ARG A 33 -14.92 6.53 5.18
C ARG A 33 -14.43 5.15 4.80
N HIS A 34 -13.14 5.07 4.46
CA HIS A 34 -12.44 3.85 4.06
C HIS A 34 -11.14 3.76 4.84
N TRP A 35 -10.87 2.60 5.42
CA TRP A 35 -9.66 2.39 6.22
C TRP A 35 -9.23 0.93 6.15
N ALA A 36 -8.03 0.66 6.65
CA ALA A 36 -7.52 -0.68 6.79
C ALA A 36 -6.88 -0.86 8.16
N HIS A 37 -6.84 -2.09 8.66
CA HIS A 37 -6.06 -2.46 9.85
C HIS A 37 -5.89 -3.98 9.90
N PHE A 38 -5.09 -4.46 10.85
CA PHE A 38 -4.77 -5.88 10.97
C PHE A 38 -5.76 -6.67 11.85
N ASN A 39 -6.62 -5.99 12.61
CA ASN A 39 -7.70 -6.66 13.36
C ASN A 39 -8.71 -7.26 12.38
N ALA A 40 -9.09 -8.53 12.60
CA ALA A 40 -10.10 -9.23 11.81
C ALA A 40 -11.54 -8.78 12.12
N ASN A 41 -11.74 -8.03 13.20
CA ASN A 41 -13.03 -7.51 13.63
C ASN A 41 -13.07 -5.99 13.52
N GLU A 42 -14.21 -5.45 13.08
CA GLU A 42 -14.47 -4.02 12.98
C GLU A 42 -15.95 -3.74 13.29
N THR A 43 -16.22 -2.86 14.25
CA THR A 43 -17.57 -2.51 14.70
C THR A 43 -18.23 -1.44 13.83
N ASP A 44 -17.43 -0.60 13.17
CA ASP A 44 -17.89 0.53 12.36
C ASP A 44 -18.05 0.17 10.87
N ASN A 45 -17.86 -1.10 10.51
CA ASN A 45 -17.99 -1.60 9.16
C ASN A 45 -19.45 -1.46 8.66
N ALA A 46 -19.63 -1.37 7.35
CA ALA A 46 -20.94 -1.40 6.72
C ALA A 46 -21.70 -2.67 7.16
N ALA A 47 -22.97 -2.52 7.52
CA ALA A 47 -23.78 -3.61 8.08
C ALA A 47 -23.98 -4.77 7.08
N ASP A 48 -23.93 -4.49 5.79
CA ASP A 48 -24.00 -5.48 4.70
C ASP A 48 -22.62 -6.00 4.27
N ASN A 49 -21.53 -5.50 4.88
CA ASN A 49 -20.15 -5.77 4.50
C ASN A 49 -19.83 -5.37 3.04
N LEU A 50 -20.54 -4.38 2.50
CA LEU A 50 -20.36 -3.91 1.13
C LEU A 50 -19.99 -2.42 1.09
N TRP A 51 -19.23 -2.06 0.08
CA TRP A 51 -19.11 -0.68 -0.37
C TRP A 51 -19.52 -0.61 -1.84
N SER A 52 -20.42 0.30 -2.19
CA SER A 52 -20.96 0.40 -3.54
C SER A 52 -21.04 1.84 -4.05
N GLN A 53 -20.88 1.99 -5.36
CA GLN A 53 -21.20 3.19 -6.12
C GLN A 53 -22.03 2.79 -7.33
N GLU A 54 -23.18 3.43 -7.50
CA GLU A 54 -24.09 3.14 -8.60
C GLU A 54 -24.56 4.43 -9.27
N LYS A 55 -24.73 4.37 -10.59
CA LYS A 55 -25.37 5.41 -11.37
C LYS A 55 -26.09 4.83 -12.57
N ARG A 56 -27.38 5.15 -12.72
CA ARG A 56 -28.22 4.68 -13.84
C ARG A 56 -27.61 5.00 -15.20
N SER A 57 -27.28 6.27 -15.43
CA SER A 57 -26.66 6.70 -16.69
C SER A 57 -25.50 7.64 -16.44
N GLY A 58 -24.42 7.45 -17.20
CA GLY A 58 -23.18 8.19 -17.10
C GLY A 58 -22.08 7.40 -16.38
N VAL A 59 -20.95 8.06 -16.17
CA VAL A 59 -19.74 7.45 -15.59
C VAL A 59 -19.74 7.59 -14.07
N ILE A 60 -19.35 6.51 -13.38
CA ILE A 60 -18.86 6.51 -12.00
C ILE A 60 -17.33 6.40 -12.01
N SER A 61 -16.68 7.16 -11.13
CA SER A 61 -15.23 7.12 -10.96
C SER A 61 -14.92 6.52 -9.60
N ILE A 62 -14.26 5.37 -9.63
CA ILE A 62 -13.75 4.67 -8.46
C ILE A 62 -12.31 5.14 -8.32
N ASP A 63 -12.03 5.84 -7.23
CA ASP A 63 -10.67 6.16 -6.78
C ASP A 63 -10.74 6.14 -5.26
N GLN A 64 -10.59 4.95 -4.69
CA GLN A 64 -10.69 4.76 -3.24
C GLN A 64 -9.41 4.21 -2.67
N ARG A 65 -8.95 4.84 -1.60
CA ARG A 65 -7.75 4.46 -0.88
C ARG A 65 -8.10 4.04 0.55
N PHE A 66 -7.95 2.74 0.81
CA PHE A 66 -8.05 2.13 2.13
C PHE A 66 -6.70 2.25 2.81
N THR A 67 -6.51 3.33 3.56
CA THR A 67 -5.26 3.59 4.27
C THR A 67 -5.33 2.99 5.67
N MET A 68 -4.21 2.43 6.13
CA MET A 68 -4.12 1.90 7.47
C MET A 68 -4.42 2.98 8.52
N ASN A 69 -5.40 2.70 9.37
CA ASN A 69 -5.84 3.57 10.45
C ASN A 69 -6.22 2.67 11.65
N PRO A 70 -5.59 2.85 12.82
CA PRO A 70 -4.54 3.81 13.17
C PRO A 70 -3.27 3.65 12.35
N GLN A 71 -2.48 4.73 12.23
CA GLN A 71 -1.22 4.71 11.51
C GLN A 71 -0.28 3.64 12.07
N LEU A 72 0.47 2.98 11.20
CA LEU A 72 1.51 2.04 11.56
C LEU A 72 2.46 2.66 12.60
N THR A 73 2.65 2.00 13.74
CA THR A 73 3.54 2.45 14.81
C THR A 73 4.88 1.73 14.83
N LYS A 74 4.93 0.51 14.27
CA LYS A 74 6.07 -0.38 14.29
C LYS A 74 6.89 -0.28 13.00
N LYS A 75 8.18 -0.59 13.08
CA LYS A 75 8.97 -0.93 11.89
C LYS A 75 8.66 -2.35 11.47
N LEU A 76 8.54 -2.60 10.18
CA LEU A 76 8.35 -3.93 9.62
C LEU A 76 9.46 -4.21 8.62
N ASN A 77 10.00 -5.41 8.70
CA ASN A 77 10.80 -5.99 7.65
C ASN A 77 9.92 -6.95 6.86
N MET A 78 9.87 -6.83 5.54
CA MET A 78 9.22 -7.80 4.66
C MET A 78 10.27 -8.82 4.22
N THR A 79 9.88 -10.09 4.20
CA THR A 79 10.71 -11.19 3.72
C THR A 79 11.07 -10.95 2.25
N LEU A 80 12.36 -10.88 1.93
CA LEU A 80 12.84 -10.77 0.55
C LEU A 80 12.33 -11.97 -0.28
N ASP A 81 11.88 -11.73 -1.51
CA ASP A 81 11.19 -12.72 -2.36
C ASP A 81 9.89 -13.28 -1.76
N GLY A 82 9.47 -12.82 -0.58
CA GLY A 82 8.18 -13.11 0.02
C GLY A 82 7.04 -12.61 -0.84
N GLU A 83 5.94 -13.36 -0.88
CA GLU A 83 4.78 -13.03 -1.70
C GLU A 83 3.78 -12.18 -0.91
N ILE A 84 3.52 -10.98 -1.42
CA ILE A 84 2.31 -10.22 -1.10
C ILE A 84 1.16 -10.85 -1.89
N ARG A 85 0.04 -11.07 -1.22
CA ARG A 85 -1.20 -11.53 -1.86
C ARG A 85 -2.36 -10.61 -1.55
N ILE A 86 -2.89 -9.96 -2.57
CA ILE A 86 -4.09 -9.12 -2.49
C ILE A 86 -5.26 -9.93 -3.05
N VAL A 87 -6.30 -10.11 -2.25
CA VAL A 87 -7.56 -10.75 -2.65
C VAL A 87 -8.67 -9.72 -2.54
N LEU A 88 -9.41 -9.51 -3.63
CA LEU A 88 -10.56 -8.60 -3.71
C LEU A 88 -11.74 -9.37 -4.29
N ASP A 89 -12.94 -9.11 -3.77
CA ASP A 89 -14.18 -9.58 -4.40
C ASP A 89 -15.05 -8.39 -4.79
N ILE A 90 -15.21 -8.18 -6.09
CA ILE A 90 -15.92 -7.03 -6.66
C ILE A 90 -17.08 -7.47 -7.55
N TYR A 91 -18.18 -6.73 -7.51
CA TYR A 91 -19.28 -6.83 -8.44
C TYR A 91 -19.24 -5.66 -9.43
N LEU A 92 -19.42 -5.96 -10.71
CA LEU A 92 -19.42 -4.99 -11.79
C LEU A 92 -20.66 -5.10 -12.66
N GLU A 93 -21.25 -3.95 -12.98
CA GLU A 93 -22.32 -3.81 -13.96
C GLU A 93 -22.14 -2.50 -14.74
N GLY A 94 -22.60 -2.50 -15.99
CA GLY A 94 -22.30 -1.43 -16.95
C GLY A 94 -21.12 -1.79 -17.84
N ASP A 95 -20.47 -0.77 -18.39
CA ASP A 95 -19.34 -0.90 -19.30
C ASP A 95 -18.08 -0.22 -18.73
N TRP A 96 -16.92 -0.80 -18.97
CA TRP A 96 -15.63 -0.30 -18.50
C TRP A 96 -14.52 -0.41 -19.55
N THR A 97 -14.82 -0.94 -20.74
CA THR A 97 -13.86 -1.15 -21.83
C THR A 97 -14.07 -0.11 -22.92
N ASN A 98 -13.00 0.61 -23.29
CA ASN A 98 -13.13 1.68 -24.29
C ASN A 98 -13.04 1.15 -25.73
N ASN A 99 -13.95 1.63 -26.58
CA ASN A 99 -13.92 1.45 -28.05
C ASN A 99 -13.95 -0.01 -28.54
N ASP A 100 -14.56 -0.92 -27.79
CA ASP A 100 -14.76 -2.33 -28.20
C ASP A 100 -16.06 -2.57 -28.99
N ASN A 101 -16.87 -1.51 -29.20
CA ASN A 101 -18.21 -1.54 -29.79
C ASN A 101 -19.22 -2.40 -29.02
N ASN A 102 -18.98 -2.65 -27.72
CA ASN A 102 -19.80 -3.52 -26.89
C ASN A 102 -20.45 -2.81 -25.70
N GLY A 103 -20.47 -1.47 -25.70
CA GLY A 103 -21.14 -0.70 -24.67
C GLY A 103 -21.03 0.82 -24.84
N PRO A 104 -21.49 1.61 -23.86
CA PRO A 104 -21.51 3.07 -23.92
C PRO A 104 -20.13 3.76 -23.78
N CYS A 105 -19.05 3.06 -23.41
CA CYS A 105 -17.73 3.65 -23.17
C CYS A 105 -17.05 4.13 -24.46
N THR A 106 -16.66 5.41 -24.49
CA THR A 106 -16.00 6.06 -25.63
C THR A 106 -14.80 6.90 -25.15
N ASN A 107 -13.75 6.23 -24.66
CA ASN A 107 -12.56 6.85 -24.04
C ASN A 107 -12.85 7.59 -22.72
N ASP A 108 -13.92 7.22 -22.03
CA ASP A 108 -14.33 7.80 -20.75
C ASP A 108 -14.44 6.77 -19.62
N CYS A 109 -14.00 5.54 -19.88
CA CYS A 109 -13.92 4.46 -18.91
C CYS A 109 -12.46 4.05 -18.66
N ASP A 110 -12.20 3.33 -17.57
CA ASP A 110 -10.86 2.88 -17.21
C ASP A 110 -11.02 1.51 -16.53
N GLU A 111 -10.27 0.52 -17.02
CA GLU A 111 -10.21 -0.80 -16.41
C GLU A 111 -9.60 -0.73 -15.00
N LEU A 112 -9.84 -1.77 -14.20
CA LEU A 112 -9.42 -1.79 -12.80
C LEU A 112 -7.90 -1.76 -12.66
N ASN A 113 -7.42 -0.79 -11.89
CA ASN A 113 -6.05 -0.73 -11.38
C ASN A 113 -6.07 -0.86 -9.86
N VAL A 114 -5.22 -1.73 -9.34
CA VAL A 114 -5.03 -1.93 -7.90
C VAL A 114 -3.60 -1.58 -7.55
N THR A 115 -3.43 -0.66 -6.60
CA THR A 115 -2.12 -0.25 -6.12
C THR A 115 -1.97 -0.50 -4.63
N LEU A 116 -0.91 -1.21 -4.23
CA LEU A 116 -0.47 -1.27 -2.84
C LEU A 116 0.61 -0.22 -2.61
N TRP A 117 0.38 0.61 -1.61
CA TRP A 117 1.26 1.69 -1.19
C TRP A 117 1.90 1.36 0.15
N ALA A 118 3.16 1.76 0.30
CA ALA A 118 3.84 1.96 1.57
C ALA A 118 4.13 3.47 1.69
N GLY A 119 3.25 4.19 2.39
CA GLY A 119 3.28 5.65 2.45
C GLY A 119 3.14 6.31 1.07
N ALA A 120 4.21 6.95 0.61
CA ALA A 120 4.29 7.61 -0.71
C ALA A 120 4.83 6.69 -1.82
N THR A 121 5.32 5.49 -1.50
CA THR A 121 5.92 4.56 -2.44
C THR A 121 4.88 3.55 -2.92
N ALA A 122 4.67 3.45 -4.23
CA ALA A 122 3.89 2.36 -4.82
C ALA A 122 4.74 1.07 -4.82
N ILE A 123 4.33 0.07 -4.05
CA ILE A 123 4.98 -1.23 -3.97
C ILE A 123 4.64 -2.07 -5.20
N ILE A 124 3.37 -2.06 -5.59
CA ILE A 124 2.90 -2.69 -6.81
C ILE A 124 1.68 -1.92 -7.32
N THR A 125 1.66 -1.65 -8.62
CA THR A 125 0.46 -1.24 -9.36
C THR A 125 0.17 -2.33 -10.37
N LYS A 126 -1.03 -2.91 -10.28
CA LYS A 126 -1.47 -3.98 -11.17
C LYS A 126 -2.74 -3.60 -11.90
N HIS A 127 -2.62 -3.58 -13.22
CA HIS A 127 -3.75 -3.52 -14.13
C HIS A 127 -4.45 -4.89 -14.21
N VAL A 128 -5.78 -4.91 -14.06
CA VAL A 128 -6.63 -6.11 -14.03
C VAL A 128 -7.65 -6.03 -15.18
N PRO A 129 -7.28 -6.45 -16.40
CA PRO A 129 -8.16 -6.34 -17.57
C PRO A 129 -9.25 -7.42 -17.63
N GLN A 130 -9.09 -8.54 -16.93
CA GLN A 130 -9.93 -9.73 -17.08
C GLN A 130 -11.06 -9.78 -16.04
N VAL A 131 -11.86 -8.71 -15.96
CA VAL A 131 -13.09 -8.69 -15.15
C VAL A 131 -14.32 -8.86 -16.05
N SER A 132 -15.39 -9.40 -15.47
CA SER A 132 -16.65 -9.70 -16.16
C SER A 132 -17.83 -9.08 -15.43
N SER A 133 -18.99 -8.96 -16.06
CA SER A 133 -20.19 -8.49 -15.37
C SER A 133 -20.60 -9.50 -14.29
N GLY A 134 -21.04 -8.99 -13.13
CA GLY A 134 -21.31 -9.79 -11.95
C GLY A 134 -20.13 -9.81 -10.98
N TRP A 135 -20.08 -10.83 -10.11
CA TRP A 135 -19.04 -11.00 -9.09
C TRP A 135 -17.73 -11.53 -9.68
N ASN A 136 -16.61 -10.92 -9.30
CA ASN A 136 -15.26 -11.26 -9.72
C ASN A 136 -14.36 -11.33 -8.49
N THR A 137 -13.79 -12.52 -8.24
CA THR A 137 -12.72 -12.69 -7.26
C THR A 137 -11.37 -12.46 -7.94
N ILE A 138 -10.67 -11.41 -7.55
CA ILE A 138 -9.40 -10.99 -8.10
C ILE A 138 -8.30 -11.36 -7.10
N THR A 139 -7.26 -12.05 -7.57
CA THR A 139 -6.06 -12.31 -6.79
C THR A 139 -4.86 -11.72 -7.49
N ILE A 140 -4.15 -10.83 -6.81
CA ILE A 140 -2.91 -10.22 -7.28
C ILE A 140 -1.79 -10.71 -6.37
N THR A 141 -0.73 -11.22 -6.97
CA THR A 141 0.49 -11.59 -6.24
C THR A 141 1.66 -10.71 -6.68
N HIS A 142 2.53 -10.38 -5.73
CA HIS A 142 3.74 -9.60 -5.96
C HIS A 142 4.86 -10.11 -5.06
N ARG A 143 6.08 -10.23 -5.59
CA ARG A 143 7.24 -10.61 -4.78
C ARG A 143 8.00 -9.38 -4.32
N ILE A 144 8.27 -9.31 -3.02
CA ILE A 144 9.07 -8.25 -2.41
C ILE A 144 10.47 -8.23 -3.02
N THR A 145 10.90 -7.04 -3.44
CA THR A 145 12.28 -6.78 -3.93
C THR A 145 13.11 -6.08 -2.85
N ASP A 146 14.45 -6.05 -3.02
CA ASP A 146 15.38 -5.48 -2.04
C ASP A 146 15.02 -4.06 -1.57
N GLY A 147 14.43 -3.23 -2.44
CA GLY A 147 14.02 -1.86 -2.12
C GLY A 147 12.65 -1.73 -1.45
N GLN A 148 11.96 -2.83 -1.18
CA GLN A 148 10.58 -2.88 -0.69
C GLN A 148 10.44 -3.55 0.68
N THR A 149 11.57 -3.94 1.29
CA THR A 149 11.60 -4.74 2.53
C THR A 149 11.29 -3.91 3.77
N LEU A 150 11.83 -2.71 3.90
CA LEU A 150 11.69 -1.90 5.11
C LEU A 150 10.46 -0.99 5.05
N TRP A 151 9.51 -1.21 5.95
CA TRP A 151 8.32 -0.35 6.12
C TRP A 151 8.33 0.24 7.52
N ASP A 152 8.59 1.53 7.62
CA ASP A 152 8.59 2.25 8.90
C ASP A 152 7.25 2.95 9.15
N GLY A 153 6.76 2.92 10.39
CA GLY A 153 5.52 3.56 10.81
C GLY A 153 5.44 5.05 10.49
N SER A 154 6.59 5.75 10.49
CA SER A 154 6.64 7.18 10.22
C SER A 154 6.44 7.56 8.75
N THR A 155 6.81 6.69 7.81
CA THR A 155 6.92 7.03 6.37
C THR A 155 6.24 6.03 5.43
N SER A 156 5.89 4.85 5.93
CA SER A 156 5.51 3.69 5.12
C SER A 156 4.15 3.10 5.53
N ASN A 157 3.23 3.96 6.01
CA ASN A 157 1.90 3.53 6.39
C ASN A 157 1.18 2.85 5.20
N PRO A 158 0.76 1.59 5.31
CA PRO A 158 0.25 0.86 4.16
C PRO A 158 -1.12 1.35 3.70
N ALA A 159 -1.38 1.25 2.40
CA ALA A 159 -2.69 1.52 1.84
C ALA A 159 -2.95 0.72 0.57
N ILE A 160 -4.21 0.32 0.34
CA ILE A 160 -4.66 -0.20 -0.95
C ILE A 160 -5.48 0.87 -1.65
N GLN A 161 -5.17 1.12 -2.92
CA GLN A 161 -5.93 2.00 -3.79
C GLN A 161 -6.57 1.21 -4.92
N LEU A 162 -7.84 1.50 -5.20
CA LEU A 162 -8.64 0.92 -6.26
C LEU A 162 -9.07 2.04 -7.21
N GLU A 163 -8.70 1.92 -8.48
CA GLU A 163 -9.01 2.88 -9.52
C GLU A 163 -9.75 2.21 -10.67
N MET A 164 -10.91 2.74 -11.06
CA MET A 164 -11.71 2.23 -12.18
C MET A 164 -12.72 3.30 -12.63
N LYS A 165 -13.14 3.29 -13.89
CA LYS A 165 -14.30 4.06 -14.35
C LYS A 165 -15.27 3.16 -15.10
N VAL A 166 -16.52 3.17 -14.65
CA VAL A 166 -17.60 2.34 -15.17
C VAL A 166 -18.73 3.24 -15.65
N LYS A 167 -19.36 2.91 -16.77
CA LYS A 167 -20.40 3.73 -17.41
C LYS A 167 -21.70 2.94 -17.59
N GLY A 168 -22.79 3.58 -17.19
CA GLY A 168 -24.14 3.10 -17.40
C GLY A 168 -24.84 3.86 -18.51
N ASP A 169 -25.80 3.21 -19.15
CA ASP A 169 -26.66 3.78 -20.18
C ASP A 169 -28.15 3.56 -19.88
N GLU A 170 -28.50 3.23 -18.63
CA GLU A 170 -29.89 3.01 -18.23
C GLU A 170 -30.73 4.28 -18.41
N GLN A 171 -31.79 4.18 -19.21
CA GLN A 171 -32.73 5.26 -19.49
C GLN A 171 -34.17 4.81 -19.34
N THR A 172 -35.03 5.71 -18.83
CA THR A 172 -36.47 5.50 -18.77
C THR A 172 -37.13 6.08 -20.01
N GLY A 173 -37.76 5.22 -20.82
CA GLY A 173 -38.47 5.61 -22.02
C GLY A 173 -39.81 6.31 -21.75
N PHE A 174 -40.37 6.93 -22.79
CA PHE A 174 -41.60 7.73 -22.73
C PHE A 174 -42.83 6.96 -22.21
N LEU A 175 -42.88 5.63 -22.40
CA LEU A 175 -43.94 4.75 -21.90
C LEU A 175 -43.63 4.13 -20.53
N GLY A 176 -42.60 4.61 -19.82
CA GLY A 176 -42.19 4.08 -18.51
C GLY A 176 -41.37 2.78 -18.57
N THR A 177 -40.95 2.34 -19.76
CA THR A 177 -40.07 1.16 -19.92
C THR A 177 -38.62 1.56 -19.70
N THR A 178 -37.89 0.83 -18.88
CA THR A 178 -36.44 1.00 -18.69
C THR A 178 -35.66 0.20 -19.74
N GLN A 179 -34.61 0.79 -20.31
CA GLN A 179 -33.66 0.15 -21.24
C GLN A 179 -32.23 0.50 -20.84
N GLY A 180 -31.26 -0.33 -21.24
CA GLY A 180 -29.85 -0.17 -20.89
C GLY A 180 -29.48 -0.83 -19.56
N THR A 181 -28.28 -0.53 -19.09
CA THR A 181 -27.65 -1.13 -17.91
C THR A 181 -27.06 -0.02 -17.03
N PRO A 182 -27.28 -0.04 -15.71
CA PRO A 182 -26.66 0.93 -14.80
C PRO A 182 -25.16 0.68 -14.65
N ALA A 183 -24.38 1.71 -14.33
CA ALA A 183 -23.05 1.51 -13.80
C ALA A 183 -23.16 1.11 -12.33
N ASN A 184 -22.59 -0.04 -11.97
CA ASN A 184 -22.48 -0.47 -10.58
C ASN A 184 -21.06 -0.98 -10.34
N PHE A 185 -20.41 -0.43 -9.33
CA PHE A 185 -19.23 -1.00 -8.72
C PHE A 185 -19.58 -1.31 -7.27
N THR A 186 -19.43 -2.56 -6.87
CA THR A 186 -19.56 -2.96 -5.46
C THR A 186 -18.35 -3.79 -5.05
N MET A 187 -17.84 -3.61 -3.85
CA MET A 187 -16.77 -4.43 -3.29
C MET A 187 -17.22 -5.05 -1.97
N ARG A 188 -16.91 -6.32 -1.74
CA ARG A 188 -17.00 -6.91 -0.41
C ARG A 188 -15.88 -6.40 0.47
N LEU A 189 -16.24 -5.92 1.63
CA LEU A 189 -15.30 -5.54 2.68
C LEU A 189 -14.82 -6.80 3.42
N SER A 190 -13.87 -6.65 4.32
CA SER A 190 -13.16 -7.78 4.92
C SER A 190 -13.93 -8.60 5.95
N GLY A 191 -15.15 -8.20 6.35
CA GLY A 191 -15.88 -8.84 7.46
C GLY A 191 -16.25 -10.31 7.26
N ASP A 192 -16.27 -10.79 6.01
CA ASP A 192 -16.48 -12.20 5.66
C ASP A 192 -15.18 -12.91 5.19
N GLY A 193 -14.04 -12.21 5.26
CA GLY A 193 -12.72 -12.71 4.86
C GLY A 193 -12.49 -12.82 3.35
N GLN A 194 -13.45 -12.41 2.50
CA GLN A 194 -13.31 -12.54 1.05
C GLN A 194 -12.35 -11.51 0.44
N THR A 195 -12.23 -10.36 1.09
CA THR A 195 -11.28 -9.30 0.74
C THR A 195 -10.20 -9.21 1.82
N ARG A 196 -8.92 -9.22 1.43
CA ARG A 196 -7.77 -9.13 2.36
C ARG A 196 -6.45 -8.89 1.63
N VAL A 197 -5.46 -8.43 2.37
CA VAL A 197 -4.07 -8.30 1.92
C VAL A 197 -3.16 -9.09 2.86
N GLU A 198 -2.51 -10.11 2.34
CA GLU A 198 -1.54 -10.91 3.08
C GLU A 198 -0.15 -10.34 2.80
N LEU A 199 0.54 -9.88 3.85
CA LEU A 199 1.88 -9.33 3.78
C LEU A 199 2.93 -10.35 4.27
N PRO A 200 4.07 -10.51 3.57
CA PRO A 200 5.12 -11.42 3.98
C PRO A 200 6.01 -10.77 5.04
N ILE A 201 5.45 -10.41 6.20
CA ILE A 201 6.21 -9.78 7.29
C ILE A 201 7.20 -10.79 7.86
N ASP A 202 8.48 -10.42 7.87
CA ASP A 202 9.57 -11.22 8.41
C ASP A 202 9.47 -11.28 9.94
N PRO A 203 9.60 -12.47 10.57
CA PRO A 203 9.63 -12.61 12.03
C PRO A 203 10.66 -11.72 12.73
N THR A 204 11.76 -11.36 12.07
CA THR A 204 12.75 -10.43 12.64
C THR A 204 12.14 -9.07 12.99
N SER A 205 10.98 -8.72 12.41
CA SER A 205 10.23 -7.51 12.72
C SER A 205 9.86 -7.42 14.21
N TRP A 206 9.77 -8.55 14.90
CA TRP A 206 9.30 -8.61 16.29
C TRP A 206 10.43 -8.73 17.31
N GLU A 207 11.69 -8.77 16.86
CA GLU A 207 12.85 -8.82 17.74
C GLU A 207 13.09 -7.47 18.42
N GLU A 208 13.51 -7.48 19.69
CA GLU A 208 13.69 -6.27 20.52
C GLU A 208 14.61 -5.22 19.87
N GLY A 209 15.64 -5.66 19.15
CA GLY A 209 16.61 -4.77 18.48
C GLY A 209 16.14 -4.21 17.13
N PHE A 210 15.06 -4.72 16.55
CA PHE A 210 14.56 -4.24 15.26
C PHE A 210 13.69 -2.99 15.40
N GLN A 211 12.92 -2.93 16.49
CA GLN A 211 12.06 -1.78 16.80
C GLN A 211 12.84 -0.59 17.35
N SER A 212 14.05 -0.80 17.90
CA SER A 212 14.89 0.29 18.36
C SER A 212 15.41 1.14 17.19
N ASP A 213 15.36 2.47 17.34
CA ASP A 213 16.09 3.43 16.48
C ASP A 213 17.60 3.39 16.71
N ASP A 214 18.04 2.65 17.72
CA ASP A 214 19.46 2.47 18.01
C ASP A 214 20.08 1.71 16.84
N THR A 215 20.91 2.45 16.09
CA THR A 215 22.00 1.85 15.35
C THR A 215 22.66 0.87 16.32
N PRO A 216 22.73 -0.44 16.04
CA PRO A 216 23.34 -1.37 16.97
C PRO A 216 24.68 -0.76 17.35
N PRO A 217 24.96 -0.53 18.65
CA PRO A 217 26.24 0.03 19.04
C PRO A 217 27.26 -0.87 18.35
N MET A 218 28.08 -0.27 17.47
CA MET A 218 29.18 -1.00 16.86
C MET A 218 29.80 -1.79 18.00
N ALA A 219 29.75 -3.12 17.91
CA ALA A 219 30.17 -3.98 19.01
C ALA A 219 31.50 -3.43 19.50
N GLU A 220 31.52 -2.91 20.73
CA GLU A 220 32.78 -2.51 21.35
C GLU A 220 33.68 -3.72 21.22
N GLU A 221 34.84 -3.53 20.57
CA GLU A 221 35.78 -4.57 20.23
C GLU A 221 36.12 -5.38 21.48
N GLN A 222 35.42 -6.50 21.71
CA GLN A 222 35.86 -7.49 22.67
C GLN A 222 37.19 -8.02 22.14
N PRO A 223 38.28 -7.91 22.91
CA PRO A 223 39.61 -8.22 22.41
C PRO A 223 39.72 -9.73 22.24
N GLY A 224 39.41 -10.25 21.05
CA GLY A 224 39.56 -11.68 20.78
C GLY A 224 38.99 -12.23 19.47
N PHE A 225 37.95 -11.63 18.88
CA PHE A 225 37.36 -12.16 17.64
C PHE A 225 37.02 -11.04 16.66
N LEU A 226 37.94 -10.80 15.71
CA LEU A 226 37.76 -9.86 14.60
C LEU A 226 36.72 -10.41 13.60
N PHE A 227 35.48 -9.95 13.72
CA PHE A 227 34.57 -9.90 12.58
C PHE A 227 34.75 -8.55 11.88
N MET A 228 35.58 -8.54 10.82
CA MET A 228 35.74 -7.37 9.94
C MET A 228 34.50 -7.24 9.05
N ALA A 229 33.53 -6.41 9.46
CA ALA A 229 32.52 -5.89 8.55
C ALA A 229 33.16 -4.78 7.71
N ALA A 230 33.57 -5.11 6.49
CA ALA A 230 34.12 -4.13 5.54
C ALA A 230 32.99 -3.24 5.01
N VAL A 231 32.87 -2.01 5.53
CA VAL A 231 32.00 -0.98 4.94
C VAL A 231 32.81 -0.21 3.90
N ALA A 232 32.42 -0.34 2.64
CA ALA A 232 33.00 0.39 1.52
C ALA A 232 32.70 1.90 1.65
N THR A 233 33.74 2.72 1.77
CA THR A 233 33.59 4.18 1.82
C THR A 233 33.54 4.77 0.41
N MET A 234 32.41 5.40 0.06
CA MET A 234 32.33 6.23 -1.14
C MET A 234 33.12 7.52 -0.90
N THR A 235 34.19 7.73 -1.67
CA THR A 235 35.00 8.96 -1.63
C THR A 235 34.39 10.00 -2.58
N LEU A 236 33.93 11.13 -2.03
CA LEU A 236 33.61 12.32 -2.82
C LEU A 236 34.90 13.09 -3.11
N ALA A 237 35.30 13.14 -4.38
CA ALA A 237 36.46 13.90 -4.84
C ALA A 237 36.19 15.41 -4.78
N ALA A 238 36.87 16.12 -3.89
CA ALA A 238 36.92 17.59 -3.90
C ALA A 238 37.90 18.05 -5.00
N VAL A 239 37.38 18.69 -6.05
CA VAL A 239 38.17 19.31 -7.11
C VAL A 239 38.87 20.56 -6.56
N TYR A 240 40.21 20.50 -6.52
CA TYR A 240 41.09 21.59 -6.10
C TYR A 240 41.21 22.64 -7.22
N LEU A 241 40.77 23.88 -6.96
CA LEU A 241 41.11 25.06 -7.78
C LEU A 241 42.27 25.80 -7.10
N PRO A 242 43.43 25.98 -7.77
CA PRO A 242 44.52 26.77 -7.20
C PRO A 242 44.20 28.27 -7.28
N SER A 243 44.17 28.93 -6.13
CA SER A 243 44.29 30.39 -6.04
C SER A 243 45.73 30.78 -6.36
N ARG A 244 45.88 31.84 -7.16
CA ARG A 244 47.17 32.38 -7.55
C ARG A 244 47.55 33.45 -6.53
N GLU A 245 48.51 33.14 -5.66
CA GLU A 245 49.09 34.09 -4.70
C GLU A 245 49.87 35.21 -5.41
N GLU A 246 49.55 36.45 -5.05
CA GLU A 246 50.43 37.60 -5.19
C GLU A 246 51.62 37.45 -4.25
N LYS A 247 52.84 37.62 -4.76
CA LYS A 247 54.04 37.82 -3.93
C LYS A 247 54.70 39.15 -4.31
N SER A 248 54.60 40.09 -3.38
CA SER A 248 55.46 41.27 -3.26
C SER A 248 56.88 40.83 -2.86
N GLU A 249 57.91 41.33 -3.53
CA GLU A 249 58.88 42.28 -2.95
C GLU A 249 60.20 42.35 -3.74
N ASN A 250 60.46 43.56 -4.23
CA ASN A 250 61.63 44.38 -3.89
C ASN A 250 63.02 44.01 -4.48
N GLY A 251 63.64 44.99 -5.15
CA GLY A 251 65.10 45.10 -5.16
C GLY A 251 65.80 45.52 -6.45
N ARG A 252 65.98 46.84 -6.60
CA ARG A 252 67.19 47.52 -7.12
C ARG A 252 67.57 47.46 -8.62
N ASN A 253 67.39 48.63 -9.24
CA ASN A 253 68.46 49.51 -9.72
C ASN A 253 69.25 49.09 -10.98
N ARG A 254 69.10 49.84 -12.09
CA ARG A 254 70.08 50.83 -12.59
C ARG A 254 69.80 51.27 -14.03
N SER A 255 70.00 52.57 -14.24
CA SER A 255 70.29 53.33 -15.48
C SER A 255 69.21 53.39 -16.55
#